data_AF-A0A4Z2JCU3-F1
#
_entry.id   AF-A0A4Z2JCU3-F1
#
_cell.length_a   1.000
_cell.length_b   1.000
_cell.length_c   1.000
_cell.angle_alpha   90.00
_cell.angle_beta   90.00
_cell.angle_gamma   90.00
#
_symmetry.space_group_name_H-M   'P 1'
#
loop_
_entity.id
_entity.type
_entity.pdbx_description
1 polymer ?
#
loop_
_entity_poly.entity_id
_entity_poly.type
_entity_poly.pdbx_seq_one_letter_code
_entity_poly.pdbx_strand_id
1 'polypeptide(L)'
;MNARFEKMREGRDVFYAFHGSRLENFHSIIHNGLHCHLNKNSVFGEGTYLTSDLSMAVLYSPHSSGWRESLLGPLLSCIAVCEVIDHPDVKCQVKKKGV
;
A
#
# COMPACT_ATOMS: atom_id res chain seq x y z
N MET A 1 -9.87 4.58 -17.52
CA MET A 1 -9.91 5.01 -16.11
C MET A 1 -10.99 4.21 -15.39
N ASN A 2 -10.76 3.76 -14.15
CA ASN A 2 -11.70 2.85 -13.47
C ASN A 2 -12.97 3.61 -13.04
N ALA A 3 -14.11 3.32 -13.69
CA ALA A 3 -15.37 4.04 -13.46
C ALA A 3 -15.86 4.00 -12.02
N ARG A 4 -15.56 2.93 -11.27
CA ARG A 4 -15.89 2.83 -9.85
C ARG A 4 -15.06 3.80 -9.01
N PHE A 5 -13.77 3.93 -9.31
CA PHE A 5 -12.87 4.83 -8.60
C PHE A 5 -13.28 6.29 -8.81
N GLU A 6 -13.52 6.70 -10.06
CA GLU A 6 -13.99 8.06 -10.37
C GLU A 6 -15.32 8.39 -9.71
N LYS A 7 -16.24 7.42 -9.65
CA LYS A 7 -17.51 7.59 -8.95
C LYS A 7 -17.31 7.83 -7.46
N MET A 8 -16.39 7.13 -6.80
CA MET A 8 -16.08 7.34 -5.38
C MET A 8 -15.25 8.60 -5.13
N ARG A 9 -14.46 9.03 -6.11
CA ARG A 9 -13.65 10.25 -6.02
C ARG A 9 -14.53 11.48 -5.86
N GLU A 10 -15.68 11.53 -6.54
CA GLU A 10 -16.67 12.62 -6.41
C GLU A 10 -16.04 14.02 -6.59
N GLY A 11 -15.04 14.14 -7.47
CA GLY A 11 -14.30 15.38 -7.71
C GLY A 11 -13.28 15.78 -6.64
N ARG A 12 -13.07 14.98 -5.60
CA ARG A 12 -12.03 15.18 -4.58
C ARG A 12 -10.63 15.02 -5.17
N ASP A 13 -9.64 15.57 -4.49
CA ASP A 13 -8.24 15.36 -4.84
C ASP A 13 -7.80 13.93 -4.54
N VAL A 14 -6.68 13.55 -5.16
CA VAL A 14 -6.00 12.28 -4.91
C VAL A 14 -4.57 12.55 -4.49
N PHE A 15 -4.03 11.68 -3.64
CA PHE A 15 -2.62 11.67 -3.29
C PHE A 15 -2.06 10.25 -3.46
N TYR A 16 -0.73 10.16 -3.56
CA TYR A 16 -0.05 8.88 -3.70
C TYR A 16 0.65 8.51 -2.40
N ALA A 17 0.57 7.23 -2.04
CA ALA A 17 1.24 6.68 -0.87
C ALA A 17 1.73 5.26 -1.14
N PHE A 18 2.72 4.83 -0.37
CA PHE A 18 3.33 3.51 -0.48
C PHE A 18 2.70 2.52 0.50
N HIS A 19 2.58 1.27 0.06
CA HIS A 19 2.28 0.12 0.90
C HIS A 19 3.35 -0.95 0.71
N GLY A 20 4.09 -1.25 1.78
CA GLY A 20 5.03 -2.36 1.79
C GLY A 20 4.37 -3.66 2.23
N SER A 21 4.70 -4.77 1.57
CA SER A 21 4.21 -6.09 1.94
C SER A 21 5.19 -7.20 1.55
N ARG A 22 5.01 -8.40 2.12
CA ARG A 22 5.74 -9.59 1.67
C ARG A 22 5.34 -9.94 0.23
N LEU A 23 6.31 -10.38 -0.58
CA LEU A 23 6.12 -10.64 -2.02
C LEU A 23 4.94 -11.58 -2.32
N GLU A 24 4.79 -12.64 -1.52
CA GLU A 24 3.71 -13.63 -1.65
C GLU A 24 2.29 -13.03 -1.55
N ASN A 25 2.14 -11.84 -0.97
CA ASN A 25 0.85 -11.16 -0.89
C ASN A 25 0.48 -10.45 -2.21
N PHE A 26 1.45 -10.09 -3.06
CA PHE A 26 1.23 -9.20 -4.21
C PHE A 26 0.31 -9.80 -5.28
N HIS A 27 0.30 -11.12 -5.45
CA HIS A 27 -0.67 -11.77 -6.32
C HIS A 27 -2.10 -11.44 -5.87
N SER A 28 -2.40 -11.59 -4.57
CA SER A 28 -3.72 -11.26 -4.03
C SER A 28 -4.00 -9.76 -4.06
N ILE A 29 -3.01 -8.92 -3.73
CA ILE A 29 -3.17 -7.45 -3.73
C ILE A 29 -3.57 -6.94 -5.12
N ILE A 30 -2.96 -7.45 -6.18
CA ILE A 30 -3.26 -7.05 -7.56
C ILE A 30 -4.69 -7.46 -7.96
N HIS A 31 -5.13 -8.66 -7.56
CA HIS A 31 -6.41 -9.21 -8.00
C HIS A 31 -7.60 -8.82 -7.11
N ASN A 32 -7.37 -8.61 -5.81
CA ASN A 32 -8.43 -8.40 -4.82
C ASN A 32 -8.32 -7.04 -4.11
N GLY A 33 -7.23 -6.30 -4.32
CA GLY A 33 -6.94 -5.07 -3.58
C GLY A 33 -6.32 -5.33 -2.20
N LEU A 34 -6.09 -4.23 -1.47
CA LEU A 34 -5.56 -4.27 -0.11
C LEU A 34 -6.68 -4.62 0.87
N HIS A 35 -6.65 -5.82 1.43
CA HIS A 35 -7.62 -6.26 2.44
C HIS A 35 -7.18 -5.82 3.85
N CYS A 36 -7.97 -4.93 4.47
CA CYS A 36 -7.72 -4.38 5.82
C CYS A 36 -7.57 -5.45 6.91
N HIS A 37 -8.34 -6.55 6.82
CA HIS A 37 -8.38 -7.62 7.84
C HIS A 37 -7.18 -8.58 7.82
N LEU A 38 -6.35 -8.57 6.76
CA LEU A 38 -5.20 -9.47 6.66
C LEU A 38 -3.93 -8.92 7.34
N ASN A 39 -3.96 -7.66 7.79
CA ASN A 39 -2.89 -7.05 8.56
C ASN A 39 -3.00 -7.48 10.04
N LYS A 40 -2.28 -8.55 10.41
CA LYS A 40 -2.28 -9.10 11.78
C LYS A 40 -1.73 -8.13 12.85
N ASN A 41 -1.02 -7.08 12.44
CA ASN A 41 -0.38 -6.11 13.33
C ASN A 41 -1.04 -4.73 13.19
N SER A 42 -2.15 -4.53 13.91
CA SER A 42 -2.87 -3.26 13.94
C SER A 42 -2.39 -2.38 15.08
N VAL A 43 -1.30 -1.61 14.88
CA VAL A 43 -0.84 -0.64 15.90
C VAL A 43 -1.89 0.44 16.17
N PHE A 44 -2.74 0.75 15.19
CA PHE A 44 -3.75 1.81 15.25
C PHE A 44 -5.18 1.32 14.97
N GLY A 45 -5.44 0.02 15.14
CA GLY A 45 -6.72 -0.62 14.81
C GLY A 45 -6.78 -1.16 13.38
N GLU A 46 -7.92 -1.72 13.03
CA GLU A 46 -8.10 -2.39 11.74
C GLU A 46 -8.04 -1.39 10.57
N GLY A 47 -7.27 -1.70 9.53
CA GLY A 47 -7.12 -0.81 8.39
C GLY A 47 -5.96 -1.17 7.46
N THR A 48 -5.92 -0.46 6.33
CA THR A 48 -4.80 -0.47 5.39
C THR A 48 -3.84 0.65 5.75
N TYR A 49 -2.60 0.29 6.04
CA TYR A 49 -1.55 1.23 6.41
C TYR A 49 -0.75 1.66 5.19
N LEU A 50 -0.67 2.97 4.97
CA LEU A 50 0.07 3.60 3.89
C LEU A 50 1.06 4.63 4.47
N THR A 51 2.12 4.92 3.74
CA THR A 51 3.14 5.91 4.10
C THR A 51 3.52 6.77 2.91
N SER A 52 3.76 8.07 3.09
CA SER A 52 4.35 8.93 2.07
C SER A 52 5.87 8.77 1.97
N ASP A 53 6.50 8.12 2.95
CA ASP A 53 7.93 7.85 2.99
C ASP A 53 8.23 6.43 2.51
N LEU A 54 8.92 6.32 1.37
CA LEU A 54 9.34 5.04 0.77
C LEU A 54 10.23 4.24 1.73
N SER A 55 11.09 4.89 2.51
CA SER A 55 12.02 4.21 3.42
C SER A 55 11.27 3.42 4.48
N MET A 56 10.11 3.91 4.93
CA MET A 56 9.23 3.18 5.84
C MET A 56 8.55 1.99 5.15
N ALA A 57 8.11 2.13 3.90
CA ALA A 57 7.49 1.01 3.16
C ALA A 57 8.47 -0.14 2.89
N VAL A 58 9.74 0.16 2.66
CA VAL A 58 10.81 -0.85 2.49
C VAL A 58 10.93 -1.76 3.71
N LEU A 59 10.74 -1.25 4.94
CA LEU A 59 10.80 -2.05 6.17
C LEU A 59 9.74 -3.18 6.22
N TYR A 60 8.63 -3.00 5.49
CA TYR A 60 7.56 -3.99 5.38
C TYR A 60 7.64 -4.84 4.10
N SER A 61 8.68 -4.64 3.28
CA SER A 61 8.87 -5.29 1.98
C SER A 61 10.19 -6.07 1.93
N PRO A 62 10.36 -7.11 2.77
CA PRO A 62 11.58 -7.91 2.75
C PRO A 62 11.73 -8.63 1.41
N HIS A 63 12.97 -8.97 1.06
CA HIS A 63 13.24 -9.84 -0.07
C HIS A 63 12.65 -11.23 0.19
N SER A 64 11.94 -11.78 -0.80
CA SER A 64 11.37 -13.12 -0.78
C SER A 64 11.73 -13.86 -2.08
N SER A 65 11.77 -15.19 -2.01
CA SER A 65 11.94 -16.02 -3.21
C SER A 65 10.74 -15.87 -4.14
N GLY A 66 11.00 -15.46 -5.38
CA GLY A 66 10.04 -15.44 -6.48
C GLY A 66 10.13 -16.70 -7.33
N TRP A 67 9.78 -16.58 -8.61
CA TRP A 67 9.94 -17.66 -9.57
C TRP A 67 11.43 -17.81 -9.96
N ARG A 68 11.95 -19.03 -9.83
CA ARG A 68 13.37 -19.34 -10.05
C ARG A 68 13.88 -18.96 -11.45
N GLU A 69 13.05 -19.17 -12.47
CA GLU A 69 13.37 -18.88 -13.88
C GLU A 69 12.87 -17.51 -14.33
N SER A 70 12.55 -16.62 -13.37
CA SER A 70 12.12 -15.26 -13.68
C SER A 70 13.24 -14.45 -14.32
N LEU A 71 12.90 -13.70 -15.37
CA LEU A 71 13.80 -12.70 -15.99
C LEU A 71 14.20 -11.58 -15.00
N LEU A 72 13.40 -11.35 -13.96
CA LEU A 72 13.69 -10.36 -12.91
C LEU A 72 14.65 -10.89 -11.83
N GLY A 73 15.01 -12.17 -11.91
CA GLY A 73 15.77 -12.89 -10.89
C GLY A 73 14.88 -13.60 -9.87
N PRO A 74 15.47 -14.53 -9.09
CA PRO A 74 14.74 -15.40 -8.18
C PRO A 74 14.43 -14.78 -6.81
N LEU A 75 14.98 -13.60 -6.49
CA LEU A 75 14.82 -12.92 -5.20
C LEU A 75 14.29 -11.50 -5.46
N LEU A 76 13.10 -11.19 -4.96
CA LEU A 76 12.42 -9.93 -5.23
C LEU A 76 11.90 -9.29 -3.94
N SER A 77 11.86 -7.96 -3.93
CA SER A 77 11.09 -7.13 -3.00
C SER A 77 10.12 -6.29 -3.82
N CYS A 78 8.93 -6.02 -3.29
CA CYS A 78 7.90 -5.29 -4.01
C CYS A 78 7.17 -4.31 -3.06
N ILE A 79 6.85 -3.12 -3.57
CA ILE A 79 6.12 -2.06 -2.87
C ILE A 79 5.00 -1.60 -3.79
N ALA A 80 3.78 -1.47 -3.27
CA ALA A 80 2.67 -0.89 -4.02
C ALA A 80 2.69 0.64 -3.89
N VAL A 81 2.45 1.32 -5.00
CA VAL A 81 2.12 2.75 -5.02
C VAL A 81 0.61 2.86 -5.21
N CYS A 82 -0.08 3.44 -4.24
CA CYS A 82 -1.52 3.52 -4.19
C CYS A 82 -1.98 4.94 -4.48
N GLU A 83 -2.93 5.09 -5.39
CA GLU A 83 -3.71 6.31 -5.55
C GLU A 83 -4.84 6.31 -4.53
N VAL A 84 -4.89 7.35 -3.70
CA VAL A 84 -5.81 7.46 -2.56
C VAL A 84 -6.65 8.71 -2.73
N ILE A 85 -7.97 8.56 -2.63
CA ILE A 85 -8.90 9.68 -2.60
C ILE A 85 -8.74 10.41 -1.26
N ASP A 86 -8.58 11.73 -1.30
CA ASP A 86 -8.55 12.57 -0.10
C ASP A 86 -9.96 12.67 0.51
N HIS A 87 -10.31 11.66 1.30
CA HIS A 87 -11.60 11.50 1.96
C HIS A 87 -11.45 11.63 3.48
N PRO A 88 -12.42 12.24 4.19
CA PRO A 88 -12.36 12.40 5.66
C PRO A 88 -12.17 11.08 6.45
N ASP A 89 -12.56 9.95 5.88
CA ASP A 89 -12.36 8.62 6.50
C ASP A 89 -10.89 8.16 6.47
N VAL A 90 -10.04 8.82 5.67
CA VAL A 90 -8.61 8.54 5.59
C VAL A 90 -7.90 9.22 6.75
N LYS A 91 -7.57 8.44 7.77
CA LYS A 91 -6.84 8.91 8.96
C LYS A 91 -5.38 9.17 8.62
N CYS A 92 -5.03 10.42 8.38
CA CYS A 92 -3.63 10.84 8.20
C CYS A 92 -3.00 11.20 9.54
N GLN A 93 -1.98 10.45 9.97
CA GLN A 93 -1.10 10.90 11.05
C GLN A 93 0.02 11.74 10.45
N VAL A 94 -0.18 13.06 10.40
CA VAL A 94 0.89 13.98 10.05
C VAL A 94 1.86 14.01 11.24
N LYS A 95 3.14 13.63 11.04
CA LYS A 95 4.19 14.02 11.99
C LYS A 95 4.11 15.54 12.08
N LYS A 96 3.74 16.09 13.26
CA LYS A 96 3.89 17.53 13.53
C LYS A 96 5.31 17.89 13.13
N LYS A 97 5.47 18.78 12.14
CA LYS A 97 6.76 19.45 11.95
C LYS A 97 7.07 20.10 13.29
N GLY A 98 8.16 19.65 13.92
CA GLY A 98 8.65 20.29 15.14
C GLY A 98 8.77 21.79 14.87
N VAL A 99 8.12 22.57 15.72
CA VAL A 99 8.40 24.01 15.85
C VAL A 99 9.79 24.16 16.43
#